data_AF-A0A530BN47-F1
#
_entry.id   AF-A0A530BN47-F1
#
_cell.length_a   1.000
_cell.length_b   1.000
_cell.length_c   1.000
_cell.angle_alpha   90.00
_cell.angle_beta   90.00
_cell.angle_gamma   90.00
#
_symmetry.space_group_name_H-M   'P 1'
#
loop_
_entity.id
_entity.type
_entity.pdbx_description
1 polymer ?
#
loop_
_entity_poly.entity_id
_entity_poly.type
_entity_poly.pdbx_seq_one_letter_code
_entity_poly.pdbx_strand_id
1 'polypeptide(L)' 'MKPSKDISRLIEIMAALRAPKTGCPWDIEQNFSTIAPYTLEEAYEVADAIARGDFDDLREELGDLLLQVVY' A
#
# COMPACT_ATOMS: atom_id res chain seq x y z
N MET A 1 -18.20 6.73 5.08
CA MET A 1 -18.14 6.67 3.60
C MET A 1 -18.06 5.20 3.20
N LYS A 2 -18.71 4.74 2.12
CA LYS A 2 -18.60 3.34 1.68
C LYS A 2 -17.31 3.18 0.85
N PRO A 3 -16.43 2.20 1.15
CA PRO A 3 -15.21 1.98 0.37
C PRO A 3 -15.54 1.64 -1.10
N SER A 4 -14.74 2.16 -2.04
CA SER A 4 -14.82 1.78 -3.45
C SER A 4 -14.29 0.35 -3.64
N LYS A 5 -14.83 -0.37 -4.63
CA LYS A 5 -14.27 -1.65 -5.11
C LYS A 5 -13.46 -1.48 -6.40
N ASP A 6 -13.41 -0.26 -6.94
CA ASP A 6 -12.70 0.05 -8.17
C ASP A 6 -11.25 0.44 -7.84
N ILE A 7 -10.29 -0.28 -8.43
CA ILE A 7 -8.86 -0.01 -8.27
C ILE A 7 -8.48 1.39 -8.74
N SER A 8 -9.22 1.98 -9.68
CA SER A 8 -9.01 3.34 -10.16
C SER A 8 -9.07 4.34 -9.00
N ARG A 9 -9.90 4.07 -7.98
CA ARG A 9 -9.97 4.92 -6.79
C ARG A 9 -8.68 4.90 -5.98
N LEU A 10 -8.01 3.76 -5.87
CA LEU A 10 -6.72 3.65 -5.17
C LEU A 10 -5.62 4.40 -5.94
N ILE A 11 -5.60 4.25 -7.27
CA ILE A 11 -4.66 4.97 -8.15
C ILE A 11 -4.84 6.49 -8.03
N GLU A 12 -6.09 6.99 -8.03
CA GLU A 12 -6.40 8.40 -7.82
C GLU A 12 -5.91 8.91 -6.45
N ILE A 13 -6.08 8.10 -5.39
CA ILE A 13 -5.62 8.45 -4.06
C ILE A 13 -4.10 8.55 -4.03
N MET A 14 -3.37 7.57 -4.59
CA MET A 14 -1.91 7.62 -4.66
C MET A 14 -1.41 8.84 -5.45
N ALA A 15 -2.04 9.14 -6.60
CA ALA A 15 -1.73 10.33 -7.38
C ALA A 15 -1.95 11.63 -6.58
N ALA A 16 -3.00 11.69 -5.75
CA ALA A 16 -3.27 12.83 -4.88
C ALA A 16 -2.26 12.94 -3.73
N LEU A 17 -1.88 11.81 -3.12
CA LEU A 17 -0.87 11.75 -2.04
C LEU A 17 0.51 12.20 -2.53
N ARG A 18 0.86 11.91 -3.79
CA ARG A 18 2.14 12.29 -4.39
C ARG A 18 2.11 13.61 -5.16
N ALA A 19 1.02 14.37 -5.08
CA ALA A 19 0.88 15.64 -5.78
C ALA A 19 1.90 16.68 -5.25
N PRO A 20 2.80 17.26 -6.07
CA PRO A 20 3.98 17.99 -5.59
C PRO A 20 3.75 19.19 -4.64
N LYS A 21 2.55 19.78 -4.64
CA LYS A 21 2.23 20.99 -3.84
C LYS A 21 1.20 20.75 -2.74
N THR A 22 0.41 19.67 -2.85
CA THR A 22 -0.78 19.45 -2.01
C THR A 22 -0.84 18.04 -1.43
N GLY A 23 0.07 17.17 -1.87
CA GLY A 23 0.17 15.80 -1.39
C GLY A 23 0.76 15.72 0.01
N CYS A 24 0.85 14.50 0.51
CA CYS A 24 1.47 14.19 1.77
C CYS A 24 2.99 14.39 1.66
N PRO A 25 3.63 15.16 2.57
CA PRO A 25 5.08 15.38 2.52
C PRO A 25 5.89 14.09 2.50
N TRP A 26 5.48 13.08 3.29
CA TRP A 26 6.16 11.79 3.35
C TRP A 26 6.13 11.07 1.99
N ASP A 27 4.96 10.96 1.35
CA ASP A 27 4.79 10.28 0.07
C ASP A 27 5.55 10.99 -1.08
N ILE A 28 5.63 12.32 -1.03
CA ILE A 28 6.36 13.15 -2.00
C ILE A 28 7.87 12.91 -1.90
N GLU A 29 8.40 12.72 -0.69
CA GLU A 29 9.84 12.56 -0.45
C GLU A 29 10.36 11.17 -0.84
N GLN A 30 9.49 10.16 -0.98
CA GLN A 30 9.93 8.79 -1.30
C GLN A 30 10.35 8.60 -2.75
N ASN A 31 11.20 7.60 -2.95
CA ASN A 31 11.57 7.06 -4.24
C ASN A 31 11.62 5.52 -4.18
N PHE A 32 11.86 4.85 -5.30
CA PHE A 32 11.86 3.39 -5.35
C PHE A 32 12.85 2.74 -4.38
N SER A 33 13.98 3.39 -4.08
CA SER A 33 14.95 2.86 -3.10
C SER A 33 14.45 2.96 -1.67
N THR A 34 13.67 3.99 -1.33
CA THR A 34 13.10 4.12 0.02
C THR A 34 11.84 3.27 0.21
N ILE A 35 11.11 2.96 -0.87
CA ILE A 35 9.92 2.07 -0.84
C ILE A 35 10.27 0.59 -0.80
N ALA A 36 11.37 0.18 -1.43
CA ALA A 36 11.80 -1.23 -1.49
C ALA A 36 11.79 -2.00 -0.15
N PRO A 37 12.30 -1.46 0.99
CA PRO A 37 12.22 -2.18 2.26
C PRO A 37 10.78 -2.42 2.72
N TYR A 38 9.88 -1.45 2.54
CA TYR A 38 8.46 -1.61 2.90
C TYR A 38 7.80 -2.67 2.02
N THR A 39 8.04 -2.67 0.71
CA THR A 39 7.52 -3.74 -0.17
C THR A 39 7.96 -5.14 0.28
N LEU A 40 9.17 -5.29 0.81
CA LEU A 40 9.65 -6.56 1.33
C LEU A 40 8.97 -6.94 2.65
N GLU A 41 8.78 -5.97 3.55
CA GLU A 41 8.08 -6.11 4.83
C GLU A 41 6.66 -6.65 4.61
N GLU A 42 5.86 -5.96 3.81
CA GLU A 42 4.48 -6.36 3.49
C GLU A 42 4.40 -7.76 2.87
N ALA A 43 5.37 -8.12 2.02
CA ALA A 43 5.42 -9.45 1.42
C ALA A 43 5.70 -10.55 2.46
N TYR A 44 6.50 -10.26 3.49
CA TYR A 44 6.73 -11.16 4.61
C TYR A 44 5.51 -11.24 5.52
N GLU A 45 4.80 -10.14 5.75
CA GLU A 45 3.58 -10.12 6.57
C GLU A 45 2.45 -10.91 5.90
N VAL A 46 2.27 -10.78 4.58
CA VAL A 46 1.39 -11.66 3.80
C VAL A 46 1.76 -13.13 3.99
N ALA A 47 3.06 -13.47 3.91
CA ALA A 47 3.51 -14.83 4.07
C ALA A 47 3.28 -15.36 5.49
N ASP A 48 3.48 -14.53 6.52
CA ASP A 48 3.23 -14.86 7.92
C ASP A 48 1.74 -15.06 8.20
N ALA A 49 0.86 -14.18 7.73
CA ALA A 49 -0.58 -14.31 7.87
C ALA A 49 -1.09 -15.63 7.26
N ILE A 50 -0.57 -16.02 6.09
CA ILE A 50 -0.85 -17.32 5.48
C ILE A 50 -0.36 -18.47 6.37
N ALA A 51 0.87 -18.38 6.89
CA ALA A 51 1.45 -19.43 7.72
C ALA A 51 0.68 -19.63 9.04
N ARG A 52 0.13 -18.56 9.61
CA ARG A 52 -0.71 -18.59 10.81
C ARG A 52 -2.17 -18.98 10.53
N GLY A 53 -2.59 -18.99 9.26
CA GLY A 53 -3.99 -19.21 8.88
C GLY A 53 -4.92 -18.06 9.31
N ASP A 54 -4.36 -16.85 9.45
CA ASP A 54 -5.08 -15.66 9.87
C ASP A 54 -5.58 -14.89 8.64
N PHE A 55 -6.81 -15.18 8.23
CA PHE A 55 -7.37 -14.62 7.00
C PHE A 55 -7.88 -13.19 7.14
N ASP A 56 -8.16 -12.74 8.35
CA ASP A 56 -8.54 -11.35 8.60
C ASP A 56 -7.30 -10.46 8.40
N ASP A 57 -6.18 -10.88 8.98
CA ASP A 57 -4.86 -10.24 8.83
C ASP A 57 -4.35 -10.32 7.39
N LEU A 58 -4.46 -11.49 6.74
CA LEU A 58 -4.07 -11.65 5.33
C LEU A 58 -4.73 -10.62 4.41
N ARG A 59 -5.99 -10.26 4.67
CA ARG A 59 -6.70 -9.28 3.86
C ARG A 59 -6.14 -7.86 4.07
N GLU A 60 -5.69 -7.54 5.27
CA GLU A 60 -5.05 -6.27 5.59
C GLU A 60 -3.69 -6.18 4.88
N GLU A 61 -2.83 -7.19 5.06
CA GLU A 61 -1.48 -7.19 4.45
C GLU A 61 -1.51 -7.24 2.91
N LEU A 62 -2.49 -7.94 2.31
CA LEU A 62 -2.67 -7.89 0.86
C LEU A 62 -3.10 -6.50 0.37
N GLY A 63 -3.79 -5.73 1.21
CA GLY A 63 -4.14 -4.32 0.93
C GLY A 63 -2.91 -3.42 0.97
N ASP A 64 -2.07 -3.59 1.97
CA ASP A 64 -0.87 -2.78 2.17
C ASP A 64 0.20 -3.12 1.13
N LEU A 65 0.39 -4.42 0.79
CA LEU A 65 1.21 -4.83 -0.34
C LEU A 65 0.70 -4.25 -1.67
N LEU A 66 -0.62 -4.21 -1.89
CA LEU A 66 -1.21 -3.60 -3.09
C LEU A 66 -0.93 -2.09 -3.17
N LEU A 67 -0.88 -1.39 -2.04
CA LEU A 67 -0.49 0.01 -1.99
C LEU A 67 0.94 0.21 -2.52
N GLN A 68 1.86 -0.69 -2.18
CA GLN A 68 3.24 -0.65 -2.68
C GLN A 68 3.33 -0.90 -4.19
N VAL A 69 2.43 -1.73 -4.77
CA VAL A 69 2.35 -1.95 -6.22
C VAL A 69 1.85 -0.73 -6.98
N VAL A 70 0.91 0.03 -6.38
CA VAL A 70 0.35 1.25 -6.98
C VAL A 70 1.27 2.46 -6.83
N TYR A 71 2.22 2.41 -5.88
CA TYR A 71 3.09 3.53 -5.47
C TYR A 71 3.73 4.32 -6.62
#